data_AF-A0A137NPK6-F1
#
_entry.id   AF-A0A137NPK6-F1
#
_cell.length_a   1.000
_cell.length_b   1.000
_cell.length_c   1.000
_cell.angle_alpha   90.00
_cell.angle_beta   90.00
_cell.angle_gamma   90.00
#
_symmetry.space_group_name_H-M   'P 1'
#
loop_
_entity.id
_entity.type
_entity.pdbx_description
1 polymer ?
#
loop_
_entity_poly.entity_id
_entity_poly.type
_entity_poly.pdbx_seq_one_letter_code
_entity_poly.pdbx_strand_id
1 'polypeptide(L)'
;LEFTAYYANHILGAAIFYIKYRNNSVIYTGDYNITLDFHLESALIPHLQLDVLITKSTYRNKIKSSNSIRNLDFLNKIHECIDKGGKVLVASWSLT
;
A
#
# COMPACT_ATOMS: atom_id res chain seq x y z
N LEU A 1 12.16 23.66 11.14
CA LEU A 1 11.08 22.69 10.87
C LEU A 1 11.32 22.21 9.46
N GLU A 2 11.55 20.92 9.29
CA GLU A 2 11.92 20.31 8.01
C GLU A 2 10.91 19.21 7.67
N PHE A 3 10.54 19.14 6.40
CA PHE A 3 9.64 18.12 5.86
C PHE A 3 10.34 17.43 4.69
N THR A 4 10.38 16.11 4.74
CA THR A 4 10.86 15.27 3.64
C THR A 4 9.77 14.27 3.27
N ALA A 5 9.42 14.24 1.99
CA ALA A 5 8.49 13.26 1.44
C ALA A 5 9.27 12.07 0.86
N TYR A 6 8.94 10.87 1.30
CA TYR A 6 9.42 9.60 0.76
C TYR A 6 8.28 8.90 0.01
N TYR A 7 8.63 8.07 -0.96
CA TYR A 7 7.66 7.32 -1.73
C TYR A 7 6.98 6.23 -0.87
N ALA A 8 5.65 6.25 -0.78
CA ALA A 8 4.88 5.33 0.07
C ALA A 8 4.39 4.06 -0.64
N ASN A 9 4.48 4.00 -1.98
CA ASN A 9 3.68 3.07 -2.78
C ASN A 9 2.18 3.25 -2.44
N HIS A 10 1.35 2.21 -2.46
CA HIS A 10 -0.10 2.21 -2.21
C HIS A 10 -0.95 2.76 -3.35
N ILE A 11 -0.81 4.05 -3.68
CA ILE A 11 -1.45 4.71 -4.83
C ILE A 11 -0.48 5.72 -5.46
N LEU A 12 -0.76 6.17 -6.68
CA LEU A 12 0.04 7.22 -7.31
C LEU A 12 0.01 8.51 -6.46
N GLY A 13 1.19 9.06 -6.18
CA GLY A 13 1.36 10.29 -5.40
C GLY A 13 1.33 10.10 -3.88
N ALA A 14 1.14 8.89 -3.36
CA ALA A 14 1.20 8.65 -1.92
C ALA A 14 2.64 8.79 -1.38
N ALA A 15 2.73 9.43 -0.22
CA ALA A 15 4.00 9.81 0.40
C ALA A 15 4.02 9.53 1.91
N ILE A 16 5.20 9.16 2.38
CA ILE A 16 5.55 9.06 3.79
C ILE A 16 6.24 10.36 4.17
N PHE A 17 5.79 11.02 5.22
CA PHE A 17 6.38 12.28 5.67
C PHE A 17 7.30 12.05 6.86
N TYR A 18 8.56 12.42 6.68
CA TYR A 18 9.51 12.62 7.77
C TYR A 18 9.52 14.09 8.16
N ILE A 19 9.29 14.36 9.44
CA ILE A 19 9.14 15.69 10.00
C ILE A 19 10.18 15.85 11.09
N LYS A 20 11.05 16.85 10.95
CA LYS A 20 12.07 17.18 11.97
C LYS A 20 11.83 18.56 12.54
N TYR A 21 11.78 18.63 13.87
CA TYR A 21 11.67 19.89 14.60
C TYR A 21 12.69 19.90 15.75
N ARG A 22 13.70 20.77 15.63
CA ARG A 22 14.84 20.83 16.55
C ARG A 22 15.53 19.46 16.64
N ASN A 23 15.50 18.84 17.82
CA ASN A 23 16.13 17.56 18.09
C ASN A 23 15.12 16.39 18.03
N ASN A 24 13.86 16.68 17.70
CA ASN A 24 12.80 15.67 17.62
C ASN A 24 12.47 15.36 16.16
N SER A 25 12.10 14.12 15.91
CA SER A 25 11.82 13.55 14.61
C SER A 25 10.59 12.64 14.66
N VAL A 26 9.73 12.77 13.65
CA VAL A 26 8.50 11.99 13.51
C VAL A 26 8.40 11.46 12.10
N ILE A 27 7.99 10.19 11.94
CA ILE A 27 7.47 9.69 10.67
C ILE A 27 5.96 9.50 10.75
N TYR A 28 5.28 9.99 9.73
CA TYR A 28 3.90 9.66 9.42
C TYR A 28 3.84 8.89 8.10
N THR A 29 3.49 7.61 8.14
CA THR A 29 3.53 6.75 6.94
C THR A 29 2.29 6.82 6.06
N GLY A 30 1.17 7.32 6.58
CA GLY A 30 -0.13 7.14 5.93
C GLY A 30 -0.37 5.67 5.58
N ASP A 31 -1.01 5.43 4.44
CA ASP A 31 -1.11 4.08 3.89
C ASP A 31 0.04 3.80 2.92
N TYR A 32 0.93 2.89 3.32
CA TYR A 32 2.09 2.47 2.52
C TYR A 32 2.02 0.99 2.10
N ASN A 33 2.73 0.61 1.05
CA ASN A 33 2.86 -0.80 0.66
C ASN A 33 4.34 -1.16 0.38
N ILE A 34 4.84 -2.20 1.05
CA ILE A 34 6.22 -2.68 0.87
C ILE A 34 6.32 -3.83 -0.14
N THR A 35 5.19 -4.31 -0.66
CA THR A 35 5.16 -5.33 -1.70
C THR A 35 5.17 -4.65 -3.06
N LEU A 36 6.11 -5.06 -3.92
CA LEU A 36 6.12 -4.70 -5.34
C LEU A 36 4.78 -5.03 -6.00
N ASP A 37 4.27 -4.09 -6.77
CA ASP A 37 3.09 -4.26 -7.60
C ASP A 37 3.47 -4.04 -9.08
N PHE A 38 2.60 -4.45 -10.01
CA PHE A 38 2.85 -4.34 -11.45
C PHE A 38 3.09 -2.90 -11.93
N HIS A 39 2.57 -1.91 -11.20
CA HIS A 39 2.57 -0.51 -11.60
C HIS A 39 3.28 0.43 -10.61
N LEU A 40 3.64 -0.05 -9.42
CA LEU A 40 4.23 0.76 -8.36
C LEU A 40 5.40 0.02 -7.70
N GLU A 41 6.51 0.73 -7.53
CA GLU A 41 7.68 0.21 -6.81
C GLU A 41 7.39 0.08 -5.31
N SER A 42 8.26 -0.59 -4.56
CA SER A 42 8.11 -0.68 -3.11
C SER A 42 8.32 0.68 -2.44
N ALA A 43 7.66 0.91 -1.29
CA ALA A 43 7.96 2.08 -0.45
C ALA A 43 9.45 2.11 -0.09
N LEU A 44 10.10 3.25 -0.31
CA LEU A 44 11.54 3.42 -0.09
C LEU A 44 11.77 4.50 0.97
N ILE A 45 12.23 4.08 2.15
CA ILE A 45 12.61 4.97 3.25
C ILE A 45 14.06 4.63 3.63
N PRO A 46 14.96 5.61 3.75
CA PRO A 46 16.31 5.36 4.25
C PRO A 46 16.27 4.94 5.73
N HIS A 47 17.39 4.39 6.22
CA HIS A 47 17.56 4.21 7.65
C HIS A 47 17.64 5.57 8.35
N LEU A 48 16.67 5.85 9.22
CA LEU A 48 16.54 7.10 9.95
C LEU A 48 16.49 6.80 11.45
N GLN A 49 17.10 7.65 12.27
CA GLN A 49 16.78 7.70 13.69
C GLN A 49 15.47 8.49 13.87
N LEU A 50 14.54 7.90 14.62
CA LEU A 50 13.19 8.41 14.81
C LEU A 50 12.87 8.44 16.29
N ASP A 51 12.26 9.53 16.76
CA ASP A 51 11.73 9.59 18.13
C ASP A 51 10.30 9.03 18.18
N VAL A 52 9.51 9.25 17.12
CA VAL A 52 8.12 8.79 17.03
C VAL A 52 7.80 8.22 15.65
N LEU A 53 7.14 7.07 15.63
CA LEU A 53 6.56 6.45 14.43
C LEU A 53 5.04 6.43 14.55
N ILE A 54 4.36 7.07 13.59
CA ILE A 54 2.91 6.98 13.40
C ILE A 54 2.68 6.19 12.12
N THR A 55 2.13 4.98 12.26
CA THR A 55 1.96 4.05 11.15
C THR A 55 0.61 3.36 11.12
N LYS A 56 0.18 2.96 9.93
CA LYS A 56 -1.06 2.20 9.74
C LYS A 56 -0.98 0.79 10.32
N SER A 57 -2.15 0.24 10.62
CA SER A 57 -2.31 -1.14 11.12
C SER A 57 -3.47 -1.89 10.47
N THR A 58 -3.84 -1.53 9.23
CA THR A 58 -5.03 -2.02 8.50
C THR A 58 -5.18 -3.55 8.49
N TYR A 59 -4.06 -4.28 8.35
CA TYR A 59 -4.07 -5.75 8.33
C TYR A 59 -3.77 -6.38 9.69
N ARG A 60 -3.28 -5.61 10.67
CA ARG A 60 -2.88 -6.04 12.02
C ARG A 60 -2.04 -7.33 12.00
N ASN A 61 -2.65 -8.49 12.24
CA ASN A 61 -2.03 -9.81 12.32
C ASN A 61 -2.38 -10.73 11.12
N LYS A 62 -3.09 -10.22 10.12
CA LYS A 62 -3.44 -10.98 8.92
C LYS A 62 -2.23 -11.07 8.00
N ILE A 63 -1.77 -12.30 7.76
CA ILE A 63 -0.72 -12.59 6.79
C ILE A 63 -1.36 -12.57 5.39
N LYS A 64 -0.82 -11.73 4.51
CA LYS A 64 -1.28 -11.61 3.13
C LYS A 64 -0.69 -12.76 2.31
N SER A 65 -1.53 -13.50 1.59
CA SER A 65 -1.06 -14.45 0.59
C SER A 65 -0.34 -13.72 -0.56
N SER A 66 0.54 -14.43 -1.27
CA SER A 66 1.29 -13.85 -2.38
C SER A 66 0.34 -13.26 -3.43
N ASN A 67 0.79 -12.19 -4.11
CA ASN A 67 0.01 -11.57 -5.16
C ASN A 67 -0.36 -12.57 -6.26
N SER A 68 0.55 -13.48 -6.61
CA SER A 68 0.32 -14.53 -7.61
C SER A 68 -0.87 -15.45 -7.26
N ILE A 69 -0.96 -15.90 -6.00
CA ILE A 69 -2.06 -16.77 -5.55
C ILE A 69 -3.37 -15.99 -5.57
N ARG A 70 -3.37 -14.75 -5.07
CA ARG A 70 -4.58 -13.90 -5.06
C ARG A 70 -5.09 -13.60 -6.46
N ASN A 71 -4.19 -13.37 -7.41
CA ASN A 71 -4.55 -13.10 -8.80
C ASN A 71 -5.11 -14.36 -9.46
N LEU A 72 -4.53 -15.53 -9.22
CA LEU A 72 -5.05 -16.79 -9.71
C LEU A 72 -6.45 -17.07 -9.15
N ASP A 73 -6.64 -16.92 -7.83
CA ASP A 73 -7.94 -17.11 -7.19
C ASP A 73 -9.01 -16.16 -7.74
N PHE A 74 -8.62 -14.90 -8.01
CA PHE A 74 -9.51 -13.92 -8.62
C PHE A 74 -9.93 -14.32 -10.03
N LEU A 75 -8.97 -14.72 -10.88
CA LEU A 75 -9.25 -15.18 -12.24
C LEU A 75 -10.14 -16.44 -12.25
N ASN A 76 -9.87 -17.41 -11.37
CA ASN A 76 -10.68 -18.62 -11.26
C ASN A 76 -12.15 -18.29 -10.96
N LYS A 77 -12.40 -17.34 -10.05
CA LYS A 77 -13.77 -16.89 -9.73
C LYS A 77 -14.45 -16.19 -10.91
N ILE A 78 -13.70 -15.43 -11.69
CA ILE A 78 -14.21 -14.80 -12.92
C ILE A 78 -14.62 -15.87 -13.93
N HIS A 79 -13.74 -16.83 -14.20
CA HIS A 79 -14.00 -17.91 -15.14
C HIS A 79 -15.22 -18.73 -14.72
N GLU A 80 -15.30 -19.14 -13.45
CA GLU A 80 -16.45 -19.90 -12.94
C GLU A 80 -17.78 -19.15 -13.12
N CYS A 81 -17.79 -17.83 -12.91
CA CYS A 81 -18.99 -17.01 -13.10
C CYS A 81 -19.43 -16.96 -14.57
N ILE A 82 -18.47 -16.79 -15.49
CA ILE A 82 -18.73 -16.70 -16.93
C ILE A 82 -19.17 -18.06 -17.49
N ASP A 83 -18.54 -19.15 -17.07
CA ASP A 83 -18.86 -20.52 -17.52
C ASP A 83 -20.30 -20.93 -17.13
N LYS A 84 -20.83 -20.34 -16.06
CA LYS A 84 -22.23 -20.51 -15.62
C LYS A 84 -23.22 -19.56 -16.31
N GLY A 85 -22.77 -18.78 -17.29
CA GLY A 85 -23.59 -17.78 -18.00
C GLY A 85 -23.87 -16.50 -17.21
N GLY A 86 -23.12 -16.25 -16.14
CA GLY A 86 -23.24 -15.08 -15.29
C GLY A 86 -22.55 -13.83 -15.84
N LYS A 87 -22.66 -12.72 -15.09
CA LYS A 87 -21.96 -11.46 -15.37
C LYS A 87 -21.10 -11.08 -14.16
N VAL A 88 -19.87 -10.64 -14.42
CA VAL A 88 -18.95 -10.19 -13.38
C VAL A 88 -19.02 -8.67 -13.26
N LEU A 89 -19.22 -8.18 -12.03
CA LEU A 89 -19.09 -6.77 -11.68
C LEU A 89 -17.85 -6.59 -10.80
N VAL A 90 -16.89 -5.78 -11.25
CA VAL A 90 -15.72 -5.40 -10.46
C VAL A 90 -15.87 -3.94 -10.05
N ALA A 91 -16.22 -3.69 -8.79
CA ALA A 91 -16.32 -2.35 -8.25
C ALA A 91 -14.95 -1.85 -7.80
N SER A 92 -14.57 -0.65 -8.21
CA SER A 92 -13.33 0.02 -7.82
C SER A 92 -13.59 1.48 -7.47
N TRP A 93 -12.68 2.07 -6.69
CA TRP A 93 -12.65 3.52 -6.47
C TRP A 93 -12.22 4.23 -7.77
N SER A 94 -12.70 5.46 -7.95
CA SER A 94 -12.22 6.35 -9.01
C SER A 94 -10.93 7.06 -8.58
N LEU A 95 -10.07 7.37 -9.55
CA LEU A 95 -8.96 8.30 -9.39
C LEU A 95 -9.36 9.56 -10.15
N THR A 96 -9.86 10.57 -9.45
CA THR A 96 -10.35 11.84 -10.03
C THR A 96 -9.72 13.00 -9.28
#